data_AF-A0A4Q1KX65-F1
#
_entry.id   AF-A0A4Q1KX65-F1
#
_cell.length_a   1.000
_cell.length_b   1.000
_cell.length_c   1.000
_cell.angle_alpha   90.00
_cell.angle_beta   90.00
_cell.angle_gamma   90.00
#
_symmetry.space_group_name_H-M   'P 1'
#
loop_
_entity.id
_entity.type
_entity.pdbx_description
1 polymer ?
#
loop_
_entity_poly.entity_id
_entity_poly.type
_entity_poly.pdbx_seq_one_letter_code
_entity_poly.pdbx_strand_id
1 'polypeptide(L)'
;MAQKTAARRSKADLAARSATARGAGPRSGDGAGRPRPRPPEREHAQWPRNLSRARRVWLVVAAVVVGVGVAVASWALTRGPDGGASGAYAVDPARVAELEAAEAARDAENLGVVTDFALSAQERLVPTMNDLSVVLPLDGSPGIPATPEQVATWQEGLAALTTEAEALPTGASGYNVTRNGLGVSIVLLGDTVDALVLAEGAAEPTRTEILALAADLRLRAADTWAMAATQLDELSVGADQGHVHVFLPLHPDDAGDGAAHPAEGDH
;
A
#
# COMPACT_ATOMS: atom_id res chain seq x y z
N MET A 1 -26.21 5.85 -48.96
CA MET A 1 -26.39 4.41 -48.63
C MET A 1 -25.11 3.67 -48.97
N ALA A 2 -24.31 3.30 -47.97
CA ALA A 2 -23.18 2.38 -48.13
C ALA A 2 -22.93 1.70 -46.79
N GLN A 3 -23.37 0.44 -46.68
CA GLN A 3 -23.05 -0.47 -45.58
C GLN A 3 -21.56 -0.82 -45.62
N LYS A 4 -20.88 -0.78 -44.48
CA LYS A 4 -19.56 -1.41 -44.33
C LYS A 4 -19.62 -2.39 -43.15
N THR A 5 -19.59 -3.65 -43.53
CA THR A 5 -19.67 -4.85 -42.68
C THR A 5 -18.40 -4.98 -41.85
N ALA A 6 -18.55 -5.05 -40.52
CA ALA A 6 -17.46 -5.34 -39.59
C ALA A 6 -17.29 -6.86 -39.45
N ALA A 7 -16.11 -7.37 -39.80
CA ALA A 7 -15.73 -8.76 -39.54
C ALA A 7 -15.05 -8.85 -38.16
N ARG A 8 -15.72 -9.48 -37.19
CA ARG A 8 -15.15 -9.89 -35.89
C ARG A 8 -14.10 -10.99 -36.13
N ARG A 9 -12.85 -10.77 -35.70
CA ARG A 9 -11.87 -11.85 -35.51
C ARG A 9 -11.74 -12.18 -34.02
N SER A 10 -11.88 -13.47 -33.72
CA SER A 10 -11.88 -14.09 -32.40
C SER A 10 -10.46 -14.27 -31.85
N LYS A 11 -10.31 -14.20 -30.53
CA LYS A 11 -9.08 -14.31 -29.71
C LYS A 11 -8.32 -15.66 -29.82
N ALA A 12 -8.76 -16.59 -30.69
CA ALA A 12 -8.19 -17.94 -30.77
C ALA A 12 -6.91 -18.05 -31.64
N ASP A 13 -6.64 -17.10 -32.54
CA ASP A 13 -5.51 -17.21 -33.50
C ASP A 13 -4.14 -16.75 -32.95
N LEU A 14 -4.10 -16.08 -31.79
CA LEU A 14 -2.86 -15.53 -31.22
C LEU A 14 -2.10 -16.49 -30.30
N ALA A 15 -2.69 -17.62 -29.93
CA ALA A 15 -2.09 -18.59 -29.01
C ALA A 15 -1.16 -19.62 -29.69
N ALA A 16 -1.03 -19.61 -31.02
CA ALA A 16 -0.34 -20.67 -31.76
C ALA A 16 1.09 -20.35 -32.23
N ARG A 17 1.71 -19.23 -31.82
CA ARG A 17 3.02 -18.79 -32.38
C ARG A 17 4.23 -18.81 -31.44
N SER A 18 4.10 -19.25 -30.19
CA SER A 18 5.19 -19.18 -29.20
C SER A 18 5.94 -20.49 -28.93
N ALA A 19 5.79 -21.52 -29.79
CA ALA A 19 6.39 -22.83 -29.53
C ALA A 19 7.27 -23.35 -30.68
N THR A 20 8.35 -22.66 -31.03
CA THR A 20 9.50 -23.26 -31.74
C THR A 20 10.71 -22.32 -31.75
N ALA A 21 11.75 -22.62 -30.96
CA ALA A 21 13.16 -22.52 -31.36
C ALA A 21 14.07 -22.99 -30.22
N ARG A 22 14.55 -24.23 -30.32
CA ARG A 22 15.68 -24.80 -29.57
C ARG A 22 16.86 -24.97 -30.55
N GLY A 23 18.09 -24.74 -30.06
CA GLY A 23 19.37 -25.09 -30.69
C GLY A 23 20.06 -23.92 -31.39
N ALA A 24 21.38 -23.74 -31.43
CA ALA A 24 22.55 -24.50 -30.96
C ALA A 24 23.78 -23.54 -30.94
N GLY A 25 24.86 -23.88 -30.22
CA GLY A 25 26.15 -23.13 -30.19
C GLY A 25 27.00 -23.28 -31.46
N PRO A 26 28.22 -22.70 -31.54
CA PRO A 26 29.38 -23.24 -30.80
C PRO A 26 30.45 -22.23 -30.29
N ARG A 27 31.48 -22.80 -29.63
CA ARG A 27 32.63 -22.28 -28.87
C ARG A 27 33.74 -21.59 -29.71
N SER A 28 34.51 -20.65 -29.12
CA SER A 28 35.88 -20.84 -28.59
C SER A 28 36.59 -19.49 -28.31
N GLY A 29 37.51 -19.46 -27.35
CA GLY A 29 38.42 -18.33 -27.11
C GLY A 29 39.11 -18.39 -25.75
N ASP A 30 40.34 -18.89 -25.75
CA ASP A 30 41.27 -19.05 -24.63
C ASP A 30 41.57 -17.76 -23.86
N GLY A 31 41.82 -17.89 -22.55
CA GLY A 31 42.35 -16.80 -21.72
C GLY A 31 42.68 -17.26 -20.31
N ALA A 32 43.94 -17.65 -20.09
CA ALA A 32 44.47 -18.05 -18.79
C ALA A 32 44.47 -16.87 -17.79
N GLY A 33 43.78 -17.05 -16.66
CA GLY A 33 43.76 -16.09 -15.55
C GLY A 33 43.40 -16.78 -14.23
N ARG A 34 44.30 -16.65 -13.25
CA ARG A 34 44.34 -17.11 -11.85
C ARG A 34 43.00 -17.56 -11.20
N PRO A 35 43.02 -18.60 -10.32
CA PRO A 35 41.84 -19.00 -9.56
C PRO A 35 41.46 -17.89 -8.56
N ARG A 36 40.33 -17.20 -8.82
CA ARG A 36 39.64 -16.42 -7.79
C ARG A 36 38.88 -17.39 -6.88
N PRO A 37 38.93 -17.21 -5.55
CA PRO A 37 38.06 -17.97 -4.66
C PRO A 37 36.59 -17.66 -5.01
N ARG A 38 35.80 -18.71 -5.24
CA ARG A 38 34.34 -18.60 -5.40
C ARG A 38 33.77 -17.97 -4.13
N PRO A 39 32.86 -16.99 -4.22
CA PRO A 39 32.02 -16.66 -3.07
C PRO A 39 31.19 -17.91 -2.72
N PRO A 40 30.90 -18.17 -1.43
CA PRO A 40 30.06 -19.29 -1.07
C PRO A 40 28.73 -19.17 -1.80
N GLU A 41 28.41 -20.22 -2.53
CA GLU A 41 27.13 -20.46 -3.16
C GLU A 41 26.08 -20.37 -2.04
N ARG A 42 25.29 -19.30 -2.03
CA ARG A 42 24.08 -19.28 -1.21
C ARG A 42 23.16 -20.32 -1.83
N GLU A 43 23.12 -21.51 -1.24
CA GLU A 43 22.04 -22.45 -1.44
C GLU A 43 20.75 -21.75 -1.01
N HIS A 44 20.14 -21.00 -1.92
CA HIS A 44 18.73 -20.74 -1.84
C HIS A 44 18.09 -22.11 -1.87
N ALA A 45 17.55 -22.54 -0.73
CA ALA A 45 16.66 -23.69 -0.65
C ALA A 45 15.52 -23.44 -1.64
N GLN A 46 15.71 -23.90 -2.89
CA GLN A 46 14.70 -23.86 -3.92
C GLN A 46 13.68 -24.91 -3.51
N TRP A 47 12.65 -24.42 -2.81
CA TRP A 47 11.50 -25.22 -2.42
C TRP A 47 10.98 -25.97 -3.66
N PRO A 48 10.78 -27.29 -3.60
CA PRO A 48 10.44 -28.06 -4.79
C PRO A 48 9.09 -27.58 -5.34
N ARG A 49 9.13 -26.85 -6.45
CA ARG A 49 7.93 -26.35 -7.16
C ARG A 49 7.08 -27.47 -7.78
N ASN A 50 7.52 -28.72 -7.66
CA ASN A 50 6.88 -29.91 -8.23
C ASN A 50 6.08 -30.74 -7.21
N LEU A 51 5.41 -30.11 -6.25
CA LEU A 51 4.41 -30.77 -5.41
C LEU A 51 3.05 -30.74 -6.11
N SER A 52 2.45 -31.92 -6.34
CA SER A 52 1.11 -32.05 -6.92
C SER A 52 0.07 -31.26 -6.12
N ARG A 53 -1.01 -30.78 -6.78
CA ARG A 53 -2.06 -29.97 -6.13
C ARG A 53 -2.59 -30.64 -4.85
N ALA A 54 -2.74 -31.97 -4.86
CA ALA A 54 -3.13 -32.75 -3.70
C ALA A 54 -2.12 -32.65 -2.53
N ARG A 55 -0.81 -32.73 -2.80
CA ARG A 55 0.23 -32.58 -1.77
C ARG A 55 0.30 -31.16 -1.21
N ARG A 56 0.02 -30.13 -2.01
CA ARG A 56 -0.06 -28.74 -1.51
C ARG A 56 -1.27 -28.54 -0.60
N VAL A 57 -2.43 -29.10 -0.96
CA VAL A 57 -3.62 -29.08 -0.10
C VAL A 57 -3.35 -29.80 1.22
N TRP A 58 -2.71 -30.98 1.19
CA TRP A 58 -2.36 -31.70 2.41
C TRP A 58 -1.32 -30.96 3.27
N LEU A 59 -0.38 -30.23 2.68
CA LEU A 59 0.58 -29.40 3.44
C LEU A 59 -0.10 -28.19 4.08
N VAL A 60 -1.06 -27.57 3.39
CA VAL A 60 -1.86 -26.47 3.96
C VAL A 60 -2.75 -26.99 5.09
N VAL A 61 -3.40 -28.14 4.91
CA VAL A 61 -4.20 -28.79 5.96
C VAL A 61 -3.32 -29.17 7.15
N ALA A 62 -2.14 -29.74 6.92
CA ALA A 62 -1.20 -30.06 8.01
C ALA A 62 -0.70 -28.80 8.73
N ALA A 63 -0.41 -27.72 8.00
CA ALA A 63 -0.01 -26.44 8.59
C ALA A 63 -1.14 -25.82 9.42
N VAL A 64 -2.40 -25.91 8.95
CA VAL A 64 -3.59 -25.46 9.71
C VAL A 64 -3.81 -26.33 10.94
N VAL A 65 -3.68 -27.65 10.85
CA VAL A 65 -3.81 -28.57 11.99
C VAL A 65 -2.73 -28.30 13.04
N VAL A 66 -1.48 -28.05 12.61
CA VAL A 66 -0.39 -27.67 13.51
C VAL A 66 -0.66 -26.28 14.12
N GLY A 67 -1.11 -25.31 13.33
CA GLY A 67 -1.46 -23.98 13.83
C GLY A 67 -2.59 -24.00 14.86
N VAL A 68 -3.66 -24.77 14.60
CA VAL A 68 -4.76 -24.99 15.53
C VAL A 68 -4.28 -25.77 16.76
N GLY A 69 -3.44 -26.78 16.58
CA GLY A 69 -2.84 -27.53 17.69
C GLY A 69 -1.96 -26.65 18.59
N VAL A 70 -1.17 -25.74 18.01
CA VAL A 70 -0.36 -24.77 18.75
C VAL A 70 -1.26 -23.74 19.43
N ALA A 71 -2.32 -23.25 18.79
CA ALA A 71 -3.27 -22.32 19.41
C ALA A 71 -4.03 -22.97 20.58
N VAL A 72 -4.53 -24.20 20.42
CA VAL A 72 -5.22 -24.96 21.46
C VAL A 72 -4.26 -25.33 22.59
N ALA A 73 -3.02 -25.74 22.29
CA ALA A 73 -2.00 -25.98 23.30
C ALA A 73 -1.63 -24.69 24.04
N SER A 74 -1.49 -23.56 23.34
CA SER A 74 -1.19 -22.27 23.96
C SER A 74 -2.35 -21.78 24.83
N TRP A 75 -3.59 -21.99 24.40
CA TRP A 75 -4.79 -21.71 25.17
C TRP A 75 -4.94 -22.64 26.39
N ALA A 76 -4.59 -23.92 26.26
CA ALA A 76 -4.60 -24.89 27.35
C ALA A 76 -3.46 -24.65 28.36
N LEU A 77 -2.27 -24.24 27.89
CA LEU A 77 -1.14 -23.89 28.75
C LEU A 77 -1.37 -22.57 29.51
N THR A 78 -2.13 -21.63 28.95
CA THR A 78 -2.48 -20.37 29.63
C THR A 78 -3.68 -20.50 30.58
N ARG A 79 -4.43 -21.60 30.53
CA ARG A 79 -5.57 -21.90 31.43
C ARG A 79 -5.42 -23.22 32.19
N GLY A 80 -4.19 -23.61 32.54
CA GLY A 80 -3.90 -24.92 33.12
C GLY A 80 -4.84 -25.36 34.25
N PRO A 81 -5.13 -26.67 34.38
CA PRO A 81 -6.03 -27.20 35.40
C PRO A 81 -5.49 -26.90 36.79
N ASP A 82 -6.39 -26.46 37.66
CA ASP A 82 -6.12 -25.99 39.02
C ASP A 82 -5.14 -26.88 39.78
N GLY A 83 -3.88 -26.46 39.91
CA GLY A 83 -2.89 -27.24 40.63
C GLY A 83 -1.44 -26.81 40.46
N GLY A 84 -1.03 -25.77 41.19
CA GLY A 84 0.29 -25.81 41.85
C GLY A 84 1.49 -25.12 41.20
N ALA A 85 1.33 -24.27 40.17
CA ALA A 85 2.43 -23.43 39.65
C ALA A 85 2.01 -21.96 39.36
N SER A 86 0.93 -21.48 39.97
CA SER A 86 0.22 -20.24 39.59
C SER A 86 0.69 -18.96 40.30
N GLY A 87 1.98 -18.86 40.67
CA GLY A 87 2.51 -17.69 41.38
C GLY A 87 3.43 -16.77 40.56
N ALA A 88 4.10 -17.29 39.53
CA ALA A 88 5.19 -16.56 38.87
C ALA A 88 4.76 -15.69 37.67
N TYR A 89 3.51 -15.85 37.19
CA TYR A 89 2.99 -15.14 36.01
C TYR A 89 1.51 -14.74 36.14
N ALA A 90 0.98 -14.67 37.36
CA ALA A 90 -0.37 -14.15 37.56
C ALA A 90 -0.37 -12.65 37.23
N VAL A 91 -0.94 -12.29 36.10
CA VAL A 91 -1.15 -10.89 35.70
C VAL A 91 -2.24 -10.32 36.60
N ASP A 92 -1.93 -9.26 37.34
CA ASP A 92 -2.90 -8.56 38.18
C ASP A 92 -3.98 -7.88 37.31
N PRO A 93 -5.26 -8.27 37.41
CA PRO A 93 -6.34 -7.66 36.63
C PRO A 93 -6.49 -6.17 36.89
N ALA A 94 -6.20 -5.68 38.10
CA ALA A 94 -6.28 -4.26 38.42
C ALA A 94 -5.19 -3.48 37.67
N ARG A 95 -3.99 -4.05 37.55
CA ARG A 95 -2.90 -3.47 36.78
C ARG A 95 -3.20 -3.46 35.28
N VAL A 96 -3.86 -4.50 34.74
CA VAL A 96 -4.29 -4.51 33.33
C VAL A 96 -5.30 -3.41 33.07
N ALA A 97 -6.33 -3.29 33.91
CA ALA A 97 -7.34 -2.26 33.76
C ALA A 97 -6.76 -0.83 33.86
N GLU A 98 -5.78 -0.61 34.74
CA GLU A 98 -5.04 0.66 34.82
C GLU A 98 -4.28 0.97 33.53
N LEU A 99 -3.59 -0.02 32.96
CA LEU A 99 -2.82 0.14 31.72
C LEU A 99 -3.74 0.38 30.52
N GLU A 100 -4.85 -0.35 30.41
CA GLU A 100 -5.85 -0.16 29.36
C GLU A 100 -6.49 1.24 29.43
N ALA A 101 -6.78 1.73 30.64
CA ALA A 101 -7.29 3.10 30.82
C ALA A 101 -6.26 4.16 30.44
N ALA A 102 -4.98 3.97 30.80
CA ALA A 102 -3.91 4.89 30.42
C ALA A 102 -3.64 4.88 28.90
N GLU A 103 -3.73 3.72 28.26
CA GLU A 103 -3.64 3.57 26.81
C GLU A 103 -4.79 4.27 26.09
N ALA A 104 -6.04 4.07 26.55
CA ALA A 104 -7.20 4.74 25.99
C ALA A 104 -7.10 6.28 26.08
N ALA A 105 -6.59 6.81 27.20
CA ALA A 105 -6.40 8.24 27.37
C ALA A 105 -5.34 8.81 26.41
N ARG A 106 -4.20 8.14 26.27
CA ARG A 106 -3.14 8.52 25.31
C ARG A 106 -3.64 8.45 23.87
N ASP A 107 -4.40 7.41 23.55
CA ASP A 107 -4.90 7.18 22.21
C ASP A 107 -5.94 8.24 21.80
N ALA A 108 -6.76 8.73 22.73
CA ALA A 108 -7.65 9.87 22.49
C ALA A 108 -6.88 11.16 22.12
N GLU A 109 -5.75 11.42 22.78
CA GLU A 109 -4.86 12.56 22.44
C GLU A 109 -4.20 12.36 21.06
N ASN A 110 -3.69 11.16 20.80
CA ASN A 110 -3.09 10.80 19.52
C ASN A 110 -4.08 10.92 18.36
N LEU A 111 -5.37 10.68 18.60
CA LEU A 111 -6.43 10.83 17.58
C LEU A 111 -6.51 12.25 17.06
N GLY A 112 -6.53 13.24 17.95
CA GLY A 112 -6.57 14.64 17.56
C GLY A 112 -5.38 15.00 16.66
N VAL A 113 -4.18 14.56 17.04
CA VAL A 113 -2.94 14.82 16.26
C VAL A 113 -3.01 14.20 14.85
N VAL A 114 -3.48 12.95 14.73
CA VAL A 114 -3.60 12.27 13.42
C VAL A 114 -4.71 12.90 12.58
N THR A 115 -5.84 13.29 13.18
CA THR A 115 -6.94 13.99 12.51
C THR A 115 -6.49 15.34 11.95
N ASP A 116 -5.82 16.15 12.77
CA ASP A 116 -5.31 17.46 12.37
C ASP A 116 -4.30 17.34 11.23
N PHE A 117 -3.39 16.36 11.33
CA PHE A 117 -2.47 16.05 10.24
C PHE A 117 -3.21 15.66 8.96
N ALA A 118 -4.20 14.76 9.03
CA ALA A 118 -4.92 14.28 7.86
C ALA A 118 -5.69 15.41 7.15
N LEU A 119 -6.34 16.30 7.90
CA LEU A 119 -7.02 17.49 7.37
C LEU A 119 -6.03 18.44 6.70
N SER A 120 -4.96 18.81 7.40
CA SER A 120 -3.92 19.71 6.86
C SER A 120 -3.21 19.11 5.63
N ALA A 121 -2.96 17.81 5.64
CA ALA A 121 -2.34 17.11 4.52
C ALA A 121 -3.30 17.04 3.32
N GLN A 122 -4.59 16.76 3.53
CA GLN A 122 -5.60 16.80 2.47
C GLN A 122 -5.63 18.17 1.79
N GLU A 123 -5.74 19.25 2.56
CA GLU A 123 -5.76 20.62 2.03
C GLU A 123 -4.54 20.93 1.17
N ARG A 124 -3.35 20.48 1.59
CA ARG A 124 -2.09 20.66 0.86
C ARG A 124 -1.95 19.76 -0.36
N LEU A 125 -2.53 18.56 -0.33
CA LEU A 125 -2.45 17.58 -1.41
C LEU A 125 -3.48 17.81 -2.52
N VAL A 126 -4.65 18.40 -2.22
CA VAL A 126 -5.69 18.66 -3.22
C VAL A 126 -5.17 19.43 -4.45
N PRO A 127 -4.41 20.53 -4.31
CA PRO A 127 -3.82 21.21 -5.48
C PRO A 127 -2.92 20.30 -6.32
N THR A 128 -2.04 19.51 -5.68
CA THR A 128 -1.19 18.54 -6.39
C THR A 128 -2.02 17.47 -7.11
N MET A 129 -3.08 16.95 -6.47
CA MET A 129 -3.97 15.98 -7.08
C MET A 129 -4.72 16.53 -8.29
N ASN A 130 -5.12 17.80 -8.23
CA ASN A 130 -5.75 18.52 -9.34
C ASN A 130 -4.77 18.72 -10.49
N ASP A 131 -3.53 19.15 -10.22
CA ASP A 131 -2.51 19.29 -11.26
C ASP A 131 -2.18 17.94 -11.91
N LEU A 132 -1.99 16.90 -11.09
CA LEU A 132 -1.75 15.55 -11.58
C LEU A 132 -2.93 14.99 -12.40
N SER A 133 -4.16 15.49 -12.21
CA SER A 133 -5.31 15.13 -13.06
C SER A 133 -5.17 15.61 -14.50
N VAL A 134 -4.45 16.71 -14.69
CA VAL A 134 -4.17 17.30 -16.01
C VAL A 134 -2.95 16.62 -16.65
N VAL A 135 -1.94 16.28 -15.84
CA VAL A 135 -0.71 15.63 -16.32
C VAL A 135 -0.92 14.15 -16.61
N LEU A 136 -1.72 13.47 -15.79
CA LEU A 136 -2.02 12.04 -15.85
C LEU A 136 -3.54 11.81 -15.86
N PRO A 137 -4.23 12.14 -16.96
CA PRO A 137 -5.66 11.86 -17.09
C PRO A 137 -5.93 10.34 -17.00
N LEU A 138 -6.91 9.97 -16.18
CA LEU A 138 -7.30 8.57 -16.00
C LEU A 138 -8.27 8.05 -17.08
N ASP A 139 -8.82 8.95 -17.90
CA ASP A 139 -9.74 8.63 -19.00
C ASP A 139 -9.05 8.21 -20.31
N GLY A 140 -7.71 8.17 -20.29
CA GLY A 140 -6.88 7.83 -21.44
C GLY A 140 -6.69 8.97 -22.44
N SER A 141 -7.17 10.19 -22.13
CA SER A 141 -6.83 11.38 -22.90
C SER A 141 -5.34 11.74 -22.74
N PRO A 142 -4.74 12.42 -23.73
CA PRO A 142 -3.34 12.84 -23.63
C PRO A 142 -3.19 13.90 -22.53
N GLY A 143 -2.30 13.64 -21.57
CA GLY A 143 -1.96 14.60 -20.52
C GLY A 143 -1.12 15.77 -21.00
N ILE A 144 -1.16 16.86 -20.25
CA ILE A 144 -0.30 18.04 -20.47
C ILE A 144 0.95 17.88 -19.59
N PRO A 145 2.17 17.86 -20.16
CA PRO A 145 3.39 17.74 -19.36
C PRO A 145 3.50 18.84 -18.30
N ALA A 146 3.89 18.46 -17.09
CA ALA A 146 4.23 19.39 -16.02
C ALA A 146 5.48 20.21 -16.37
N THR A 147 5.59 21.43 -15.84
CA THR A 147 6.86 22.17 -15.91
C THR A 147 7.83 21.68 -14.82
N PRO A 148 9.15 21.89 -14.99
CA PRO A 148 10.13 21.55 -13.96
C PRO A 148 9.86 22.21 -12.61
N GLU A 149 9.34 23.45 -12.61
CA GLU A 149 9.00 24.18 -11.39
C GLU A 149 7.80 23.56 -10.66
N GLN A 150 6.81 23.05 -11.41
CA GLN A 150 5.67 22.32 -10.83
C GLN A 150 6.13 21.02 -10.16
N VAL A 151 6.95 20.24 -10.88
CA VAL A 151 7.53 18.99 -10.36
C VAL A 151 8.32 19.25 -9.06
N ALA A 152 9.19 20.26 -9.05
CA ALA A 152 9.98 20.60 -7.85
C ALA A 152 9.09 20.99 -6.66
N THR A 153 8.03 21.77 -6.92
CA THR A 153 7.07 22.19 -5.88
C THR A 153 6.34 20.98 -5.28
N TRP A 154 5.91 20.02 -6.10
CA TRP A 154 5.26 18.81 -5.61
C TRP A 154 6.22 17.92 -4.82
N GLN A 155 7.46 17.74 -5.30
CA GLN A 155 8.48 16.96 -4.59
C GLN A 155 8.78 17.54 -3.21
N GLU A 156 8.95 18.86 -3.10
CA GLU A 156 9.17 19.54 -1.82
C GLU A 156 7.98 19.35 -0.86
N GLY A 157 6.75 19.58 -1.34
CA GLY A 157 5.54 19.41 -0.54
C GLY A 157 5.34 17.97 -0.06
N LEU A 158 5.56 16.98 -0.93
CA LEU A 158 5.43 15.56 -0.59
C LEU A 158 6.52 15.09 0.37
N ALA A 159 7.75 15.59 0.24
CA ALA A 159 8.84 15.29 1.18
C ALA A 159 8.57 15.85 2.58
N ALA A 160 8.05 17.08 2.66
CA ALA A 160 7.63 17.69 3.92
C ALA A 160 6.52 16.87 4.59
N LEU A 161 5.47 16.53 3.84
CA LEU A 161 4.35 15.71 4.33
C LEU A 161 4.79 14.30 4.77
N THR A 162 5.74 13.70 4.06
CA THR A 162 6.30 12.40 4.45
C THR A 162 7.00 12.49 5.80
N THR A 163 7.82 13.53 6.00
CA THR A 163 8.53 13.78 7.26
C THR A 163 7.55 14.01 8.42
N GLU A 164 6.50 14.79 8.18
CA GLU A 164 5.44 15.03 9.17
C GLU A 164 4.67 13.75 9.51
N ALA A 165 4.32 12.92 8.51
CA ALA A 165 3.65 11.64 8.71
C ALA A 165 4.49 10.66 9.55
N GLU A 166 5.80 10.60 9.30
CA GLU A 166 6.75 9.78 10.07
C GLU A 166 6.88 10.23 11.53
N ALA A 167 6.67 11.53 11.79
CA ALA A 167 6.71 12.12 13.13
C ALA A 167 5.42 11.90 13.95
N LEU A 168 4.36 11.38 13.33
CA LEU A 168 3.10 11.11 14.03
C LEU A 168 3.29 10.11 15.19
N PRO A 169 2.60 10.33 16.32
CA PRO A 169 2.71 9.45 17.48
C PRO A 169 2.24 8.03 17.15
N THR A 170 2.89 7.04 17.78
CA THR A 170 2.43 5.66 17.74
C THR A 170 1.33 5.43 18.78
N GLY A 171 0.30 4.67 18.43
CA GLY A 171 -0.81 4.34 19.35
C GLY A 171 -1.24 2.89 19.23
N ALA A 172 -2.50 2.59 19.56
CA ALA A 172 -3.11 1.29 19.28
C ALA A 172 -3.11 0.93 17.78
N SER A 173 -3.46 -0.31 17.48
CA SER A 173 -3.40 -0.87 16.12
C SER A 173 -4.15 -0.03 15.08
N GLY A 174 -5.35 0.46 15.40
CA GLY A 174 -6.13 1.31 14.47
C GLY A 174 -5.39 2.59 14.10
N TYR A 175 -4.83 3.32 15.08
CA TYR A 175 -4.01 4.51 14.86
C TYR A 175 -2.80 4.22 13.97
N ASN A 176 -2.11 3.12 14.26
CA ASN A 176 -0.95 2.72 13.47
C ASN A 176 -1.33 2.38 12.03
N VAL A 177 -2.48 1.75 11.81
CA VAL A 177 -3.01 1.51 10.46
C VAL A 177 -3.29 2.82 9.75
N THR A 178 -3.99 3.76 10.38
CA THR A 178 -4.28 5.08 9.80
C THR A 178 -3.02 5.84 9.44
N ARG A 179 -2.10 6.07 10.40
CA ARG A 179 -0.87 6.86 10.13
C ARG A 179 -0.01 6.22 9.04
N ASN A 180 0.11 4.89 9.03
CA ASN A 180 0.88 4.19 8.01
C ASN A 180 0.19 4.27 6.65
N GLY A 181 -1.14 4.16 6.59
CA GLY A 181 -1.90 4.30 5.36
C GLY A 181 -1.76 5.70 4.75
N LEU A 182 -1.89 6.76 5.56
CA LEU A 182 -1.65 8.13 5.13
C LEU A 182 -0.22 8.32 4.61
N GLY A 183 0.78 7.85 5.37
CA GLY A 183 2.19 7.92 4.98
C GLY A 183 2.49 7.18 3.67
N VAL A 184 1.99 5.95 3.51
CA VAL A 184 2.17 5.16 2.28
C VAL A 184 1.52 5.85 1.08
N SER A 185 0.33 6.43 1.25
CA SER A 185 -0.30 7.21 0.18
C SER A 185 0.59 8.37 -0.27
N ILE A 186 1.17 9.14 0.67
CA ILE A 186 2.05 10.27 0.35
C ILE A 186 3.30 9.80 -0.39
N VAL A 187 3.89 8.68 0.03
CA VAL A 187 5.03 8.06 -0.67
C VAL A 187 4.66 7.63 -2.09
N LEU A 188 3.49 7.03 -2.30
CA LEU A 188 3.02 6.66 -3.64
C LEU A 188 2.79 7.88 -4.56
N LEU A 189 2.38 9.03 -4.00
CA LEU A 189 2.37 10.29 -4.75
C LEU A 189 3.78 10.76 -5.08
N GLY A 190 4.75 10.59 -4.18
CA GLY A 190 6.17 10.82 -4.47
C GLY A 190 6.65 9.96 -5.64
N ASP A 191 6.39 8.65 -5.59
CA ASP A 191 6.72 7.70 -6.66
C ASP A 191 6.04 8.05 -7.99
N THR A 192 4.83 8.60 -7.95
CA THR A 192 4.13 9.13 -9.13
C THR A 192 4.92 10.26 -9.78
N VAL A 193 5.40 11.22 -9.00
CA VAL A 193 6.17 12.37 -9.50
C VAL A 193 7.55 11.92 -9.99
N ASP A 194 8.21 10.98 -9.31
CA ASP A 194 9.48 10.42 -9.76
C ASP A 194 9.35 9.66 -11.10
N ALA A 195 8.22 8.96 -11.29
CA ALA A 195 7.90 8.33 -12.57
C ALA A 195 7.70 9.38 -13.69
N LEU A 196 7.09 10.54 -13.40
CA LEU A 196 6.99 11.64 -14.38
C LEU A 196 8.37 12.13 -14.81
N VAL A 197 9.28 12.34 -13.86
CA VAL A 197 10.67 12.76 -14.15
C VAL A 197 11.38 11.71 -14.99
N LEU A 198 11.22 10.43 -14.67
CA LEU A 198 11.81 9.34 -15.45
C LEU A 198 11.28 9.30 -16.90
N ALA A 199 10.00 9.62 -17.10
CA ALA A 199 9.37 9.63 -18.42
C ALA A 199 9.93 10.74 -19.34
N GLU A 200 10.43 11.86 -18.80
CA GLU A 200 11.00 12.95 -19.60
C GLU A 200 12.27 12.53 -20.37
N GLY A 201 13.07 11.64 -19.78
CA GLY A 201 14.30 11.11 -20.40
C GLY A 201 14.09 9.91 -21.32
N ALA A 202 12.87 9.38 -21.41
CA ALA A 202 12.59 8.14 -22.11
C ALA A 202 12.13 8.36 -23.56
N ALA A 203 12.51 7.45 -24.45
CA ALA A 203 11.97 7.37 -25.81
C ALA A 203 10.70 6.51 -25.85
N GLU A 204 9.91 6.63 -26.92
CA GLU A 204 8.79 5.72 -27.15
C GLU A 204 9.27 4.30 -27.51
N PRO A 205 8.58 3.23 -27.07
CA PRO A 205 7.32 3.21 -26.32
C PRO A 205 7.48 3.31 -24.78
N THR A 206 8.71 3.29 -24.27
CA THR A 206 9.01 3.26 -22.83
C THR A 206 8.42 4.46 -22.09
N ARG A 207 8.46 5.65 -22.70
CA ARG A 207 7.82 6.85 -22.15
C ARG A 207 6.34 6.64 -21.87
N THR A 208 5.59 6.09 -22.83
CA THR A 208 4.17 5.78 -22.65
C THR A 208 3.94 4.78 -21.52
N GLU A 209 4.78 3.75 -21.40
CA GLU A 209 4.67 2.75 -20.32
C GLU A 209 4.92 3.35 -18.93
N ILE A 210 5.89 4.27 -18.80
CA ILE A 210 6.18 4.95 -17.53
C ILE A 210 5.04 5.90 -17.15
N LEU A 211 4.47 6.65 -18.11
CA LEU A 211 3.31 7.51 -17.83
C LEU A 211 2.09 6.72 -17.39
N ALA A 212 1.85 5.54 -17.97
CA ALA A 212 0.79 4.64 -17.53
C ALA A 212 1.03 4.12 -16.10
N LEU A 213 2.28 3.80 -15.76
CA LEU A 213 2.65 3.43 -14.38
C LEU A 213 2.43 4.60 -13.41
N ALA A 214 2.81 5.82 -13.77
CA ALA A 214 2.61 7.00 -12.95
C ALA A 214 1.11 7.23 -12.66
N ALA A 215 0.25 7.06 -13.67
CA ALA A 215 -1.20 7.14 -13.50
C ALA A 215 -1.74 6.06 -12.53
N ASP A 216 -1.23 4.82 -12.62
CA ASP A 216 -1.60 3.73 -11.70
C ASP A 216 -1.14 4.01 -10.25
N LEU A 217 0.07 4.57 -10.07
CA LEU A 217 0.58 4.97 -8.75
C LEU A 217 -0.29 6.05 -8.11
N ARG A 218 -0.69 7.07 -8.89
CA ARG A 218 -1.59 8.13 -8.44
C ARG A 218 -2.93 7.57 -7.96
N LEU A 219 -3.52 6.65 -8.74
CA LEU A 219 -4.77 6.00 -8.38
C LEU A 219 -4.61 5.19 -7.08
N ARG A 220 -3.55 4.39 -6.98
CA ARG A 220 -3.25 3.61 -5.76
C ARG A 220 -3.02 4.49 -4.54
N ALA A 221 -2.42 5.66 -4.71
CA ALA A 221 -2.26 6.62 -3.62
C ALA A 221 -3.63 7.07 -3.10
N ALA A 222 -4.52 7.53 -4.00
CA ALA A 222 -5.87 7.92 -3.62
C ALA A 222 -6.67 6.79 -2.95
N ASP A 223 -6.58 5.56 -3.47
CA ASP A 223 -7.22 4.39 -2.86
C ASP A 223 -6.67 4.10 -1.45
N THR A 224 -5.34 4.17 -1.30
CA THR A 224 -4.67 3.94 0.00
C THR A 224 -5.06 5.02 1.01
N TRP A 225 -5.12 6.28 0.58
CA TRP A 225 -5.62 7.39 1.37
C TRP A 225 -7.06 7.16 1.82
N ALA A 226 -7.95 6.76 0.90
CA ALA A 226 -9.36 6.53 1.21
C ALA A 226 -9.55 5.41 2.25
N MET A 227 -8.74 4.34 2.20
CA MET A 227 -8.74 3.29 3.23
C MET A 227 -8.31 3.84 4.59
N ALA A 228 -7.25 4.66 4.63
CA ALA A 228 -6.77 5.30 5.86
C ALA A 228 -7.80 6.30 6.42
N ALA A 229 -8.44 7.07 5.55
CA ALA A 229 -9.50 8.02 5.90
C ALA A 229 -10.73 7.31 6.47
N THR A 230 -11.12 6.16 5.90
CA THR A 230 -12.20 5.34 6.45
C THR A 230 -11.85 4.82 7.84
N GLN A 231 -10.61 4.34 8.05
CA GLN A 231 -10.17 3.92 9.37
C GLN A 231 -10.13 5.08 10.38
N LEU A 232 -9.75 6.28 9.93
CA LEU A 232 -9.79 7.49 10.74
C LEU A 232 -11.23 7.86 11.14
N ASP A 233 -12.18 7.80 10.20
CA ASP A 233 -13.60 8.03 10.48
C ASP A 233 -14.13 7.05 11.54
N GLU A 234 -13.82 5.76 11.41
CA GLU A 234 -14.19 4.75 12.42
C GLU A 234 -13.60 5.05 13.81
N LEU A 235 -12.34 5.50 13.88
CA LEU A 235 -11.71 5.88 15.14
C LEU A 235 -12.37 7.12 15.75
N SER A 236 -12.67 8.13 14.93
CA SER A 236 -13.33 9.36 15.36
C SER A 236 -14.75 9.11 15.87
N VAL A 237 -15.54 8.31 15.16
CA VAL A 237 -16.88 7.91 15.62
C VAL A 237 -16.78 7.07 16.90
N GLY A 238 -15.85 6.11 16.96
CA GLY A 238 -15.62 5.29 18.16
C GLY A 238 -15.20 6.11 19.39
N ALA A 239 -14.59 7.28 19.18
CA ALA A 239 -14.19 8.22 20.21
C ALA A 239 -15.21 9.34 20.47
N ASP A 240 -16.40 9.29 19.87
CA ASP A 240 -17.46 10.31 19.98
C ASP A 240 -17.01 11.72 19.50
N GLN A 241 -16.09 11.77 18.52
CA GLN A 241 -15.58 13.00 17.89
C GLN A 241 -16.32 13.34 16.58
N GLY A 242 -17.31 12.54 16.21
CA GLY A 242 -18.06 12.67 14.96
C GLY A 242 -17.35 12.06 13.75
N HIS A 243 -17.88 12.35 12.55
CA HIS A 243 -17.33 11.86 11.29
C HIS A 243 -16.17 12.72 10.80
N VAL A 244 -15.16 12.08 10.21
CA VAL A 244 -14.01 12.74 9.58
C VAL A 244 -13.91 12.28 8.12
N HIS A 245 -14.17 13.19 7.19
CA HIS A 245 -14.15 12.92 5.76
C HIS A 245 -12.95 13.61 5.10
N VAL A 246 -11.84 12.89 5.00
CA VAL A 246 -10.61 13.37 4.36
C VAL A 246 -10.33 12.53 3.11
N PHE A 247 -10.75 12.97 1.93
CA PHE A 247 -10.57 12.25 0.67
C PHE A 247 -9.70 13.05 -0.31
N LEU A 248 -8.88 12.36 -1.09
CA LEU A 248 -8.11 12.97 -2.18
C LEU A 248 -8.90 12.87 -3.50
N PRO A 249 -9.13 14.00 -4.20
CA PRO A 249 -9.86 14.00 -5.46
C PRO A 249 -9.05 13.34 -6.57
N LEU A 250 -9.71 12.58 -7.45
CA LEU A 250 -9.09 12.08 -8.69
C LEU A 250 -9.35 13.03 -9.87
N HIS A 251 -10.41 13.82 -9.78
CA HIS A 251 -10.78 14.90 -10.68
C HIS A 251 -11.09 16.17 -9.88
N PRO A 252 -10.86 17.38 -10.45
CA PRO A 252 -11.17 18.64 -9.77
C PRO A 252 -12.62 18.77 -9.31
N ASP A 253 -13.54 18.10 -10.02
CA ASP A 253 -14.97 18.10 -9.72
C ASP A 253 -15.34 17.13 -8.57
N ASP A 254 -14.43 16.25 -8.15
CA ASP A 254 -14.68 15.28 -7.06
C ASP A 254 -14.63 15.93 -5.67
N ALA A 255 -14.12 17.16 -5.55
CA ALA A 255 -13.94 17.86 -4.27
C ALA A 255 -15.27 18.31 -3.62
N GLY A 256 -16.43 17.98 -4.21
CA GLY A 256 -17.70 18.68 -4.00
C GLY A 256 -18.58 18.29 -2.81
N ASP A 257 -18.46 17.11 -2.19
CA ASP A 257 -19.49 16.63 -1.23
C ASP A 257 -18.98 16.16 0.14
N GLY A 258 -17.67 16.29 0.43
CA GLY A 258 -17.06 15.69 1.63
C GLY A 258 -16.32 16.65 2.57
N ALA A 259 -16.14 17.92 2.22
CA ALA A 259 -15.50 18.89 3.13
C ALA A 259 -16.43 19.16 4.30
N ALA A 260 -16.05 18.68 5.49
CA ALA A 260 -16.81 18.77 6.72
C ALA A 260 -17.31 20.21 6.97
N HIS A 261 -18.63 20.41 6.94
CA HIS A 261 -19.23 21.40 7.81
C HIS A 261 -19.13 20.87 9.24
N PRO A 262 -18.57 21.61 10.21
CA PRO A 262 -18.74 21.25 11.61
C PRO A 262 -20.24 21.20 11.87
N ALA A 263 -20.74 20.04 12.30
CA ALA A 263 -22.11 19.89 12.73
C ALA A 263 -22.33 20.85 13.90
N GLU A 264 -23.07 21.93 13.66
CA GLU A 264 -23.56 22.82 14.69
C GLU A 264 -24.57 22.00 15.50
N GLY A 265 -24.09 21.42 16.60
CA GLY A 265 -24.89 20.63 17.53
C GLY A 265 -25.83 21.53 18.31
N ASP A 266 -27.11 21.45 17.96
CA ASP A 266 -28.22 22.06 18.68
C ASP A 266 -28.76 21.04 19.70
N HIS A 267 -28.22 21.04 20.93
CA HIS A 267 -28.79 20.35 22.11
C HIS A 267 -28.44 21.08 23.42
#